data_AF-A0A2N1TL94-F1
#
_entry.id   AF-A0A2N1TL94-F1
#
_cell.length_a   1.000
_cell.length_b   1.000
_cell.length_c   1.000
_cell.angle_alpha   90.00
_cell.angle_beta   90.00
_cell.angle_gamma   90.00
#
_symmetry.space_group_name_H-M   'P 1'
#
loop_
_entity.id
_entity.type
_entity.pdbx_description
1 polymer ?
#
loop_
_entity_poly.entity_id
_entity_poly.type
_entity_poly.pdbx_seq_one_letter_code
_entity_poly.pdbx_strand_id
1 'polypeptide(L)'
;MKALWFLRLGGIYHLFCAAIHLFFPSMFKWDEALSLLPPPHNMIMGANLNIMNLCMLFFWVMLGVLPLVFARDITESRFGRAFLAFIVLFWIFRIGVLQPIYVGFSTAESLHMTGFFIIGLVLFTVPLAQSLRSAGRERKNKEDDDGNQ
;
A
#
# COMPACT_ATOMS: atom_id res chain seq x y z
N MET A 1 -12.75 -17.04 -4.84
CA MET A 1 -11.52 -17.76 -4.42
C MET A 1 -10.23 -17.05 -4.81
N LYS A 2 -10.00 -16.68 -6.10
CA LYS A 2 -8.76 -16.01 -6.52
C LYS A 2 -8.51 -14.67 -5.82
N ALA A 3 -9.52 -13.79 -5.71
CA ALA A 3 -9.42 -12.49 -5.02
C ALA A 3 -8.85 -12.59 -3.58
N LEU A 4 -9.31 -13.58 -2.81
CA LEU A 4 -8.91 -13.77 -1.41
C LEU A 4 -7.42 -14.09 -1.28
N TRP A 5 -6.86 -14.88 -2.21
CA TRP A 5 -5.44 -15.21 -2.21
C TRP A 5 -4.58 -13.98 -2.52
N PHE A 6 -4.96 -13.20 -3.53
CA PHE A 6 -4.26 -11.94 -3.85
C PHE A 6 -4.30 -10.97 -2.67
N LEU A 7 -5.45 -10.85 -2.00
CA LEU A 7 -5.60 -9.96 -0.86
C LEU A 7 -4.71 -10.40 0.32
N ARG A 8 -4.68 -11.71 0.63
CA ARG A 8 -3.81 -12.24 1.69
C ARG A 8 -2.33 -12.07 1.37
N LEU A 9 -1.93 -12.30 0.13
CA LEU A 9 -0.56 -12.03 -0.33
C LEU A 9 -0.23 -10.53 -0.24
N GLY A 10 -1.18 -9.66 -0.59
CA GLY A 10 -1.08 -8.21 -0.37
C GLY A 10 -0.89 -7.84 1.10
N GLY A 11 -1.59 -8.52 2.01
CA GLY A 11 -1.40 -8.36 3.45
C GLY A 11 0.01 -8.74 3.91
N ILE A 12 0.51 -9.92 3.50
CA ILE A 12 1.88 -10.36 3.78
C ILE A 12 2.90 -9.38 3.21
N TYR A 13 2.69 -8.91 1.98
CA TYR A 13 3.55 -7.93 1.33
C TYR A 13 3.60 -6.61 2.11
N HIS A 14 2.48 -6.10 2.62
CA HIS A 14 2.48 -4.91 3.49
C HIS A 14 3.16 -5.16 4.84
N LEU A 15 3.05 -6.36 5.43
CA LEU A 15 3.83 -6.70 6.62
C LEU A 15 5.33 -6.76 6.34
N PHE A 16 5.72 -7.24 5.15
CA PHE A 16 7.11 -7.15 4.70
C PHE A 16 7.55 -5.69 4.54
N CYS A 17 6.72 -4.80 3.98
CA CYS A 17 7.00 -3.36 3.98
C CYS A 17 7.22 -2.82 5.40
N ALA A 18 6.36 -3.20 6.36
CA ALA A 18 6.51 -2.78 7.76
C ALA A 18 7.85 -3.24 8.35
N ALA A 19 8.24 -4.50 8.09
CA ALA A 19 9.51 -5.04 8.55
C ALA A 19 10.69 -4.26 7.99
N ILE A 20 10.69 -3.89 6.70
CA ILE A 20 11.77 -3.09 6.09
C ILE A 20 11.93 -1.73 6.80
N HIS A 21 10.84 -1.10 7.26
CA HIS A 21 10.92 0.20 7.95
C HIS A 21 11.69 0.13 9.28
N LEU A 22 11.76 -1.05 9.92
CA LEU A 22 12.63 -1.25 11.09
C LEU A 22 14.13 -1.16 10.72
N PHE A 23 14.47 -1.48 9.48
CA PHE A 23 15.86 -1.48 9.00
C PHE A 23 16.26 -0.19 8.30
N PHE A 24 15.32 0.69 7.95
CA PHE A 24 15.59 1.97 7.28
C PHE A 24 16.65 2.84 7.97
N PRO A 25 16.66 3.03 9.31
CA PRO A 25 17.70 3.82 9.95
C PRO A 25 19.11 3.33 9.65
N SER A 26 19.30 2.01 9.66
CA SER A 26 20.58 1.36 9.36
C SER A 26 20.89 1.34 7.87
N MET A 27 19.91 0.95 7.04
CA MET A 27 20.05 0.84 5.58
C MET A 27 20.43 2.18 4.95
N PHE A 28 19.86 3.27 5.43
CA PHE A 28 20.13 4.63 4.93
C PHE A 28 21.13 5.40 5.79
N LYS A 29 21.78 4.74 6.76
CA LYS A 29 22.80 5.32 7.64
C LYS A 29 22.39 6.69 8.19
N TRP A 30 21.20 6.79 8.78
CA TRP A 30 20.64 8.07 9.20
C TRP A 30 21.55 8.83 10.16
N ASP A 31 22.25 8.13 11.05
CA ASP A 31 23.18 8.76 12.00
C ASP A 31 24.31 9.50 11.27
N GLU A 32 24.89 8.90 10.21
CA GLU A 32 25.92 9.53 9.38
C GLU A 32 25.36 10.76 8.67
N ALA A 33 24.19 10.64 8.05
CA ALA A 33 23.54 11.74 7.35
C ALA A 33 23.14 12.90 8.28
N LEU A 34 22.63 12.60 9.48
CA LEU A 34 22.21 13.59 10.47
C LEU A 34 23.40 14.29 11.15
N SER A 35 24.56 13.62 11.24
CA SER A 35 25.78 14.21 11.80
C SER A 35 26.31 15.40 10.99
N LEU A 36 25.92 15.49 9.71
CA LEU A 36 26.29 16.60 8.82
C LEU A 36 25.52 17.89 9.11
N LEU A 37 24.46 17.84 9.94
CA LEU A 37 23.64 18.99 10.29
C LEU A 37 24.07 19.60 11.63
N PRO A 38 24.17 20.94 11.74
CA PRO A 38 24.49 21.59 13.00
C PRO A 38 23.33 21.49 14.01
N PRO A 39 23.59 21.40 15.32
CA PRO A 39 22.55 21.51 16.34
C PRO A 39 21.84 22.89 16.29
N PRO A 40 20.51 22.95 16.54
CA PRO A 40 19.60 21.85 16.90
C PRO A 40 18.95 21.14 15.70
N HIS A 41 19.32 21.49 14.46
CA HIS A 41 18.64 20.99 13.26
C HIS A 41 18.75 19.46 13.11
N ASN A 42 19.89 18.88 13.50
CA ASN A 42 20.09 17.43 13.51
C ASN A 42 19.07 16.72 14.42
N MET A 43 18.80 17.27 15.62
CA MET A 43 17.85 16.69 16.58
C MET A 43 16.42 16.76 16.05
N ILE A 44 16.01 17.92 15.51
CA ILE A 44 14.65 18.12 15.01
C ILE A 44 14.40 17.23 13.79
N MET A 45 15.35 17.19 12.85
CA MET A 45 15.23 16.35 11.65
C MET A 45 15.23 14.86 12.02
N GLY A 46 16.14 14.44 12.92
CA GLY A 46 16.21 13.07 13.40
C GLY A 46 14.92 12.62 14.10
N ALA A 47 14.33 13.47 14.94
CA ALA A 47 13.05 13.18 15.58
C ALA A 47 11.93 13.01 14.54
N ASN A 48 11.81 13.93 13.58
CA ASN A 48 10.77 13.85 12.55
C ASN A 48 10.93 12.62 11.66
N LEU A 49 12.16 12.26 11.25
CA LEU A 49 12.41 11.04 10.48
C LEU A 49 11.96 9.79 11.25
N ASN A 50 12.30 9.69 12.54
CA ASN A 50 11.90 8.55 13.36
C ASN A 50 10.38 8.49 13.59
N ILE A 51 9.75 9.62 13.89
CA ILE A 51 8.28 9.68 14.07
C ILE A 51 7.58 9.26 12.78
N MET A 52 7.96 9.83 11.63
CA MET A 52 7.35 9.46 10.34
C MET A 52 7.60 8.00 9.99
N ASN A 53 8.79 7.47 10.26
CA ASN A 53 9.09 6.06 10.01
C ASN A 53 8.25 5.11 10.87
N LEU A 54 8.05 5.43 12.14
CA LEU A 54 7.19 4.64 13.03
C LEU A 54 5.71 4.77 12.67
N CYS A 55 5.25 5.96 12.27
CA CYS A 55 3.91 6.13 11.73
C CYS A 55 3.70 5.27 10.47
N MET A 56 4.67 5.25 9.56
CA MET A 56 4.62 4.42 8.36
C MET A 56 4.65 2.93 8.70
N LEU A 57 5.49 2.50 9.64
CA LEU A 57 5.51 1.12 10.12
C LEU A 57 4.14 0.71 10.65
N PHE A 58 3.56 1.52 11.55
CA PHE A 58 2.23 1.25 12.12
C PHE A 58 1.16 1.17 11.03
N PHE A 59 1.18 2.11 10.08
CA PHE A 59 0.28 2.12 8.94
C PHE A 59 0.42 0.84 8.08
N TRP A 60 1.65 0.40 7.79
CA TRP A 60 1.89 -0.84 7.05
C TRP A 60 1.42 -2.08 7.81
N VAL A 61 1.58 -2.12 9.13
CA VAL A 61 1.03 -3.20 9.97
C VAL A 61 -0.49 -3.24 9.85
N MET A 62 -1.18 -2.10 9.97
CA MET A 62 -2.64 -2.04 9.80
C MET A 62 -3.07 -2.52 8.40
N LEU A 63 -2.42 -2.01 7.35
CA LEU A 63 -2.69 -2.41 5.97
C LEU A 63 -2.26 -3.85 5.65
N GLY A 64 -1.44 -4.48 6.49
CA GLY A 64 -1.06 -5.88 6.38
C GLY A 64 -2.06 -6.80 7.08
N VAL A 65 -2.46 -6.45 8.31
CA VAL A 65 -3.38 -7.25 9.14
C VAL A 65 -4.80 -7.24 8.57
N LEU A 66 -5.31 -6.09 8.13
CA LEU A 66 -6.69 -5.96 7.64
C LEU A 66 -7.00 -6.93 6.48
N PRO A 67 -6.21 -7.00 5.41
CA PRO A 67 -6.35 -7.99 4.34
C PRO A 67 -6.28 -9.46 4.78
N LEU A 68 -5.57 -9.77 5.87
CA LEU A 68 -5.42 -11.15 6.35
C LEU A 68 -6.65 -11.61 7.15
N VAL A 69 -7.16 -10.73 8.00
CA VAL A 69 -8.26 -11.03 8.93
C VAL A 69 -9.62 -10.80 8.29
N PHE A 70 -9.81 -9.69 7.58
CA PHE A 70 -11.11 -9.23 7.07
C PHE A 70 -11.27 -9.42 5.56
N ALA A 71 -10.58 -10.41 4.99
CA ALA A 71 -10.46 -10.55 3.54
C ALA A 71 -11.81 -10.65 2.81
N ARG A 72 -12.76 -11.38 3.39
CA ARG A 72 -14.11 -11.55 2.83
C ARG A 72 -14.89 -10.25 2.86
N ASP A 73 -14.96 -9.62 4.04
CA ASP A 73 -15.67 -8.35 4.24
C ASP A 73 -15.13 -7.25 3.33
N ILE A 74 -13.80 -7.22 3.12
CA ILE A 74 -13.15 -6.28 2.21
C ILE A 74 -13.61 -6.50 0.76
N THR A 75 -13.78 -7.75 0.32
CA THR A 75 -14.17 -8.04 -1.06
C THR A 75 -15.68 -7.94 -1.33
N GLU A 76 -16.51 -8.08 -0.30
CA GLU A 76 -17.97 -8.19 -0.48
C GLU A 76 -18.68 -6.85 -0.18
N SER A 77 -18.15 -6.05 0.77
CA SER A 77 -18.78 -4.81 1.19
C SER A 77 -18.44 -3.59 0.31
N ARG A 78 -19.32 -2.57 0.32
CA ARG A 78 -19.06 -1.27 -0.33
C ARG A 78 -17.86 -0.56 0.30
N PHE A 79 -17.76 -0.62 1.63
CA PHE A 79 -16.65 -0.03 2.39
C PHE A 79 -15.32 -0.70 2.02
N GLY A 80 -15.30 -2.04 1.98
CA GLY A 80 -14.14 -2.83 1.59
C GLY A 80 -13.62 -2.50 0.18
N ARG A 81 -14.52 -2.32 -0.78
CA ARG A 81 -14.16 -1.85 -2.13
C ARG A 81 -13.57 -0.44 -2.14
N ALA A 82 -14.12 0.49 -1.36
CA ALA A 82 -13.55 1.82 -1.23
C ALA A 82 -12.15 1.77 -0.60
N PHE A 83 -11.98 0.99 0.46
CA PHE A 83 -10.67 0.74 1.09
C PHE A 83 -9.65 0.19 0.09
N LEU A 84 -10.01 -0.82 -0.70
CA LEU A 84 -9.18 -1.34 -1.79
C LEU A 84 -8.81 -0.27 -2.81
N ALA A 85 -9.78 0.55 -3.23
CA ALA A 85 -9.54 1.64 -4.16
C ALA A 85 -8.54 2.66 -3.60
N PHE A 86 -8.63 3.01 -2.31
CA PHE A 86 -7.66 3.89 -1.67
C PHE A 86 -6.25 3.28 -1.61
N ILE A 87 -6.11 1.97 -1.37
CA ILE A 87 -4.80 1.30 -1.44
C ILE A 87 -4.23 1.35 -2.87
N VAL A 88 -5.05 1.08 -3.88
CA VAL A 88 -4.65 1.17 -5.28
C VAL A 88 -4.22 2.59 -5.64
N LEU A 89 -5.02 3.60 -5.25
CA LEU A 89 -4.69 5.01 -5.45
C LEU A 89 -3.41 5.41 -4.73
N PHE A 90 -3.17 4.93 -3.51
CA PHE A 90 -1.92 5.15 -2.79
C PHE A 90 -0.73 4.64 -3.61
N TRP A 91 -0.80 3.42 -4.16
CA TRP A 91 0.28 2.86 -4.97
C TRP A 91 0.49 3.62 -6.28
N ILE A 92 -0.60 4.00 -6.96
CA ILE A 92 -0.53 4.84 -8.17
C ILE A 92 0.11 6.19 -7.84
N PHE A 93 -0.28 6.83 -6.74
CA PHE A 93 0.29 8.10 -6.33
C PHE A 93 1.77 7.96 -5.96
N ARG A 94 2.14 6.91 -5.22
CA ARG A 94 3.53 6.63 -4.83
C ARG A 94 4.44 6.42 -6.05
N ILE A 95 3.97 5.69 -7.06
CA ILE A 95 4.73 5.36 -8.27
C ILE A 95 4.68 6.50 -9.30
N GLY A 96 3.51 7.08 -9.54
CA GLY A 96 3.29 8.05 -10.61
C GLY A 96 3.68 9.48 -10.24
N VAL A 97 3.65 9.83 -8.95
CA VAL A 97 3.94 11.19 -8.48
C VAL A 97 5.20 11.22 -7.62
N LEU A 98 5.20 10.48 -6.50
CA LEU A 98 6.28 10.60 -5.52
C LEU A 98 7.60 10.02 -6.02
N GLN A 99 7.55 8.89 -6.74
CA GLN A 99 8.76 8.24 -7.26
C GLN A 99 9.52 9.14 -8.25
N PRO A 100 8.92 9.69 -9.32
CA PRO A 100 9.64 10.58 -10.23
C PRO A 100 10.14 11.87 -9.58
N ILE A 101 9.38 12.46 -8.64
CA ILE A 101 9.75 13.74 -8.01
C ILE A 101 10.95 13.58 -7.06
N TYR A 102 10.93 12.55 -6.20
CA TYR A 102 11.92 12.45 -5.11
C TYR A 102 13.08 11.49 -5.40
N VAL A 103 12.92 10.55 -6.34
CA VAL A 103 13.90 9.48 -6.56
C VAL A 103 14.27 9.35 -8.05
N GLY A 104 13.31 9.55 -8.95
CA GLY A 104 13.48 9.35 -10.39
C GLY A 104 13.45 7.87 -10.82
N PHE A 105 13.75 7.63 -12.10
CA PHE A 105 13.76 6.31 -12.75
C PHE A 105 15.08 5.99 -13.48
N SER A 106 16.14 6.76 -13.22
CA SER A 106 17.39 6.68 -13.97
C SER A 106 18.36 5.62 -13.44
N THR A 107 18.21 5.18 -12.18
CA THR A 107 19.15 4.25 -11.54
C THR A 107 18.55 2.86 -11.43
N ALA A 108 19.42 1.84 -11.45
CA ALA A 108 18.98 0.46 -11.25
C ALA A 108 18.26 0.31 -9.88
N GLU A 109 18.76 0.96 -8.84
CA GLU A 109 18.13 0.95 -7.51
C GLU A 109 16.70 1.52 -7.54
N SER A 110 16.49 2.65 -8.21
CA SER A 110 15.16 3.26 -8.30
C SER A 110 14.17 2.40 -9.11
N LEU A 111 14.66 1.68 -10.13
CA LEU A 111 13.88 0.70 -10.88
C LEU A 111 13.51 -0.52 -10.03
N HIS A 112 14.44 -1.07 -9.23
CA HIS A 112 14.13 -2.16 -8.31
C HIS A 112 13.05 -1.75 -7.30
N MET A 113 13.18 -0.55 -6.72
CA MET A 113 12.20 -0.02 -5.77
C MET A 113 10.83 0.21 -6.43
N THR A 114 10.82 0.68 -7.67
CA THR A 114 9.58 0.84 -8.46
C THR A 114 8.94 -0.52 -8.75
N GLY A 115 9.74 -1.51 -9.15
CA GLY A 115 9.30 -2.89 -9.36
C GLY A 115 8.64 -3.46 -8.10
N PHE A 116 9.24 -3.24 -6.93
CA PHE A 116 8.66 -3.60 -5.65
C PHE A 116 7.28 -2.94 -5.46
N PHE A 117 7.15 -1.63 -5.67
CA PHE A 117 5.86 -0.94 -5.55
C PHE A 117 4.79 -1.41 -6.54
N ILE A 118 5.18 -1.77 -7.77
CA ILE A 118 4.27 -2.34 -8.78
C ILE A 118 3.67 -3.67 -8.28
N ILE A 119 4.42 -4.49 -7.56
CA ILE A 119 3.89 -5.72 -6.94
C ILE A 119 2.74 -5.37 -5.99
N GLY A 120 2.94 -4.37 -5.12
CA GLY A 120 1.88 -3.84 -4.26
C GLY A 120 0.65 -3.40 -5.06
N LEU A 121 0.84 -2.58 -6.10
CA LEU A 121 -0.25 -2.13 -6.97
C LEU A 121 -1.05 -3.30 -7.56
N VAL A 122 -0.37 -4.32 -8.10
CA VAL A 122 -1.00 -5.48 -8.73
C VAL A 122 -1.78 -6.32 -7.71
N LEU A 123 -1.19 -6.57 -6.54
CA LEU A 123 -1.81 -7.38 -5.48
C LEU A 123 -3.17 -6.83 -5.02
N PHE A 124 -3.36 -5.51 -5.05
CA PHE A 124 -4.62 -4.87 -4.65
C PHE A 124 -5.54 -4.49 -5.82
N THR A 125 -5.00 -4.25 -7.03
CA THR A 125 -5.82 -3.94 -8.21
C THR A 125 -6.63 -5.15 -8.68
N VAL A 126 -6.03 -6.35 -8.65
CA VAL A 126 -6.71 -7.60 -9.04
C VAL A 126 -7.98 -7.88 -8.20
N PRO A 127 -7.92 -7.90 -6.85
CA PRO A 127 -9.11 -8.13 -6.03
C PRO A 127 -10.14 -7.00 -6.16
N LEU A 128 -9.72 -5.74 -6.33
CA LEU A 128 -10.64 -4.62 -6.58
C LEU A 128 -11.44 -4.82 -7.88
N ALA A 129 -10.75 -5.13 -8.98
CA ALA A 129 -11.39 -5.35 -10.27
C ALA A 129 -12.36 -6.56 -10.24
N GLN A 130 -12.00 -7.63 -9.53
CA GLN A 130 -12.87 -8.80 -9.36
C GLN A 130 -14.10 -8.49 -8.50
N SER A 131 -13.93 -7.72 -7.43
CA SER A 131 -15.03 -7.30 -6.54
C SER A 131 -16.03 -6.40 -7.28
N LEU A 132 -15.55 -5.41 -8.04
CA LEU A 132 -16.41 -4.52 -8.83
C LEU A 132 -17.21 -5.27 -9.90
N ARG A 133 -16.59 -6.24 -10.58
CA ARG A 133 -17.28 -7.09 -11.57
C ARG A 133 -18.39 -7.92 -10.93
N SER A 134 -18.15 -8.46 -9.74
CA SER A 134 -19.13 -9.27 -9.01
C SER A 134 -20.34 -8.41 -8.59
N ALA A 135 -20.08 -7.24 -8.01
CA ALA A 135 -21.13 -6.29 -7.62
C ALA A 135 -21.92 -5.69 -8.80
N GLY A 136 -21.33 -5.66 -10.00
CA GLY A 136 -22.02 -5.25 -11.22
C GLY A 136 -22.98 -6.32 -11.74
N ARG A 137 -22.59 -7.60 -11.66
CA ARG A 137 -23.44 -8.74 -12.05
C ARG A 137 -24.65 -8.88 -11.13
N GLU A 138 -24.46 -8.75 -9.83
CA GLU A 138 -25.56 -8.82 -8.85
C GLU A 138 -26.60 -7.73 -9.06
N ARG A 139 -26.17 -6.51 -9.39
CA ARG A 139 -27.09 -5.40 -9.70
C ARG A 139 -27.89 -5.66 -10.97
N LYS A 140 -27.23 -6.12 -12.04
CA LYS A 140 -27.90 -6.45 -13.29
C LYS A 140 -28.95 -7.55 -13.12
N ASN A 141 -28.60 -8.63 -12.42
CA ASN A 141 -29.55 -9.73 -12.18
C ASN A 141 -30.79 -9.27 -11.40
N LYS A 142 -30.63 -8.31 -10.48
CA LYS A 142 -31.76 -7.77 -9.72
C LYS A 142 -32.68 -6.89 -10.59
N GLU A 143 -32.11 -6.07 -11.46
CA GLU A 143 -32.87 -5.27 -12.43
C GLU A 143 -33.65 -6.15 -13.41
N ASP A 144 -33.06 -7.27 -13.86
CA ASP A 144 -33.72 -8.22 -14.77
C ASP A 144 -34.89 -8.97 -14.08
N ASP A 145 -34.81 -9.24 -12.77
CA ASP A 145 -35.88 -9.91 -11.99
C ASP A 145 -37.03 -8.95 -11.66
N ASP A 146 -36.71 -7.70 -11.30
CA ASP A 146 -37.70 -6.65 -10.99
C ASP A 146 -38.44 -6.17 -12.26
N GLY A 147 -37.82 -6.24 -13.44
CA GLY A 147 -38.44 -5.85 -14.73
C GLY A 147 -39.32 -6.91 -15.38
N ASN A 148 -39.33 -8.13 -14.84
CA ASN A 148 -40.13 -9.26 -15.33
C ASN A 148 -41.37 -9.54 -14.45
N GLN A 149 -41.64 -8.69 -13.45
CA GLN A 149 -42.84 -8.66 -12.59
C GLN A 149 -43.79 -7.55 -13.04
#